data_AF-H0UQ42-F1
#
_entry.id   AF-H0UQ42-F1
#
_cell.length_a   1.000
_cell.length_b   1.000
_cell.length_c   1.000
_cell.angle_alpha   90.00
_cell.angle_beta   90.00
_cell.angle_gamma   90.00
#
_symmetry.space_group_name_H-M   'P 1'
#
loop_
_entity.id
_entity.type
_entity.pdbx_description
1 polymer ?
#
loop_
_entity_poly.entity_id
_entity_poly.type
_entity_poly.pdbx_seq_one_letter_code
_entity_poly.pdbx_strand_id
1 'polypeptide(L)'
;MRDLIRKVLSRDKSVLALYAGAFVLFLMSLWVFGAGSFVDRLEVFDAVSCADLSDSMEPQEVSSEFPGDVRQVCIFFRYRSPGEEQVVIIWSHRGKVIQKEMLTLHKGDGRKAFYLLKEDGSPLPPGDYDVSVIWGIRRLGSVRFKVR
;
A
#
# COMPACT_ATOMS: atom_id res chain seq x y z
N MET A 1 -5.48 -53.35 -43.65
CA MET A 1 -5.43 -53.11 -42.18
C MET A 1 -4.18 -52.37 -41.70
N ARG A 2 -3.04 -52.39 -42.41
CA ARG A 2 -1.81 -51.64 -42.06
C ARG A 2 -1.86 -50.14 -42.35
N ASP A 3 -2.64 -49.71 -43.34
CA ASP A 3 -2.76 -48.28 -43.72
C ASP A 3 -3.73 -47.47 -42.86
N LEU A 4 -4.69 -48.11 -42.19
CA LEU A 4 -5.59 -47.44 -41.24
C LEU A 4 -4.85 -47.10 -39.93
N ILE A 5 -3.93 -47.97 -39.48
CA ILE A 5 -3.08 -47.74 -38.31
C ILE A 5 -2.13 -46.56 -38.57
N ARG A 6 -1.61 -46.42 -39.80
CA ARG A 6 -0.68 -45.35 -40.17
C ARG A 6 -1.36 -43.97 -40.26
N LYS A 7 -2.64 -43.91 -40.61
CA LYS A 7 -3.43 -42.67 -40.75
C LYS A 7 -3.95 -42.14 -39.41
N VAL A 8 -4.16 -43.02 -38.42
CA VAL A 8 -4.42 -42.62 -37.03
C VAL A 8 -3.15 -42.02 -36.41
N LEU A 9 -1.99 -42.64 -36.65
CA LEU A 9 -0.71 -42.15 -36.10
C LEU A 9 -0.21 -40.81 -36.69
N SER A 10 -0.64 -40.43 -37.90
CA SER A 10 -0.23 -39.16 -38.53
C SER A 10 -1.13 -37.97 -38.17
N ARG A 11 -2.27 -38.22 -37.52
CA ARG A 11 -3.25 -37.21 -37.10
C ARG A 11 -2.98 -36.69 -35.67
N ASP A 12 -2.03 -37.28 -34.98
CA ASP A 12 -1.76 -36.96 -33.57
C ASP A 12 -0.69 -35.89 -33.37
N LYS A 13 0.27 -35.69 -34.28
CA LYS A 13 1.40 -34.78 -34.02
C LYS A 13 0.98 -33.31 -33.94
N SER A 14 0.08 -32.87 -34.81
CA SER A 14 -0.42 -31.48 -34.82
C SER A 14 -1.34 -31.21 -33.63
N VAL A 15 -2.13 -32.20 -33.23
CA VAL A 15 -3.03 -32.10 -32.07
C VAL A 15 -2.24 -32.15 -30.77
N LEU A 16 -1.25 -33.05 -30.67
CA LEU A 16 -0.29 -33.09 -29.56
C LEU A 16 0.52 -31.80 -29.46
N ALA A 17 0.92 -31.20 -30.59
CA ALA A 17 1.61 -29.90 -30.60
C ALA A 17 0.70 -28.77 -30.08
N LEU A 18 -0.60 -28.78 -30.42
CA LEU A 18 -1.56 -27.82 -29.88
C LEU A 18 -1.78 -27.99 -28.37
N TYR A 19 -1.93 -29.22 -27.88
CA TYR A 19 -2.07 -29.48 -26.44
C TYR A 19 -0.79 -29.12 -25.68
N ALA A 20 0.38 -29.46 -26.23
CA ALA A 20 1.67 -29.08 -25.64
C ALA A 20 1.82 -27.55 -25.61
N GLY A 21 1.48 -26.86 -26.70
CA GLY A 21 1.49 -25.39 -26.75
C GLY A 21 0.55 -24.76 -25.74
N ALA A 22 -0.69 -25.25 -25.64
CA ALA A 22 -1.67 -24.77 -24.66
C ALA A 22 -1.22 -25.04 -23.21
N PHE A 23 -0.61 -26.19 -22.95
CA PHE A 23 -0.06 -26.52 -21.64
C PHE A 23 1.12 -25.62 -21.26
N VAL A 24 2.03 -25.34 -22.20
CA VAL A 24 3.13 -24.39 -22.00
C VAL A 24 2.60 -22.97 -21.74
N LEU A 25 1.59 -22.52 -22.49
CA LEU A 25 0.95 -21.22 -22.26
C LEU A 25 0.25 -21.17 -20.90
N PHE A 26 -0.42 -22.25 -20.49
CA PHE A 26 -1.04 -22.36 -19.17
C PHE A 26 0.00 -22.28 -18.05
N LEU A 27 1.11 -23.02 -18.17
CA LEU A 27 2.23 -22.93 -17.22
C LEU A 27 2.83 -21.52 -17.19
N MET A 28 3.05 -20.89 -18.34
CA MET A 28 3.54 -19.51 -18.39
C MET A 28 2.57 -18.53 -17.74
N SER A 29 1.26 -18.72 -17.90
CA SER A 29 0.27 -17.90 -17.19
C SER A 29 0.35 -18.10 -15.68
N LEU A 30 0.48 -19.34 -15.20
CA LEU A 30 0.67 -19.62 -13.78
C LEU A 30 1.98 -19.03 -13.24
N TRP A 31 3.02 -18.95 -14.05
CA TRP A 31 4.27 -18.27 -13.67
C TRP A 31 4.12 -16.75 -13.64
N VAL A 32 3.46 -16.13 -14.62
CA VAL A 32 3.24 -14.67 -14.63
C VAL A 32 2.30 -14.23 -13.51
N PHE A 33 1.22 -14.99 -13.26
CA PHE A 33 0.28 -14.69 -12.18
C PHE A 33 0.79 -15.15 -10.81
N GLY A 34 1.54 -16.25 -10.74
CA GLY A 34 2.09 -16.80 -9.50
C GLY A 34 3.40 -16.14 -9.05
N ALA A 35 4.26 -15.67 -9.96
CA ALA A 35 5.46 -14.90 -9.62
C ALA A 35 5.15 -13.42 -9.32
N GLY A 36 3.91 -12.96 -9.56
CA GLY A 36 3.42 -11.65 -9.15
C GLY A 36 3.43 -11.41 -7.63
N SER A 37 3.76 -12.44 -6.83
CA SER A 37 3.97 -12.34 -5.38
C SER A 37 5.41 -12.05 -4.95
N PHE A 38 6.40 -12.08 -5.86
CA PHE A 38 7.84 -11.86 -5.54
C PHE A 38 8.40 -10.54 -6.04
N VAL A 39 7.56 -9.61 -6.48
CA VAL A 39 7.98 -8.22 -6.66
C VAL A 39 7.94 -7.56 -5.29
N ASP A 40 9.12 -7.29 -4.74
CA ASP A 40 9.31 -6.50 -3.52
C ASP A 40 8.56 -5.17 -3.74
N ARG A 41 7.46 -4.97 -3.01
CA ARG A 41 6.53 -3.84 -3.21
C ARG A 41 6.70 -2.84 -2.07
N LEU A 42 6.39 -1.58 -2.35
CA LEU A 42 6.28 -0.59 -1.29
C LEU A 42 5.16 -1.00 -0.33
N GLU A 43 5.55 -1.17 0.93
CA GLU A 43 4.68 -1.58 2.03
C GLU A 43 4.71 -0.52 3.13
N VAL A 44 3.54 -0.22 3.69
CA VAL A 44 3.35 0.64 4.86
C VAL A 44 2.66 -0.19 5.93
N PHE A 45 3.19 -0.16 7.15
CA PHE A 45 2.73 -0.94 8.28
C PHE A 45 2.89 -0.14 9.58
N ASP A 46 2.29 -0.63 10.67
CA ASP A 46 2.28 0.04 11.98
C ASP A 46 1.84 1.51 11.92
N ALA A 47 0.86 1.81 11.07
CA ALA A 47 0.34 3.16 10.90
C ALA A 47 -0.59 3.53 12.07
N VAL A 48 -0.23 4.54 12.85
CA VAL A 48 -0.93 4.95 14.07
C VAL A 48 -1.01 6.46 14.21
N SER A 49 -2.00 6.94 14.97
CA SER A 49 -2.07 8.32 15.43
C SER A 49 -1.57 8.42 16.86
N CYS A 50 -0.80 9.46 17.17
CA CYS A 50 -0.15 9.68 18.45
C CYS A 50 -0.08 11.17 18.79
N ALA A 51 0.13 11.52 20.06
CA ALA A 51 0.24 12.93 20.46
C ALA A 51 1.60 13.52 20.08
N ASP A 52 2.67 12.73 20.22
CA ASP A 52 4.03 13.14 19.90
C ASP A 52 4.94 11.94 19.59
N LEU A 53 6.23 12.21 19.34
CA LEU A 53 7.29 11.21 19.21
C LEU A 53 8.31 11.34 20.36
N SER A 54 8.94 10.23 20.71
CA SER A 54 10.11 10.22 21.60
C SER A 54 11.36 10.78 20.92
N ASP A 55 12.41 11.03 21.70
CA ASP A 55 13.76 11.31 21.20
C ASP A 55 14.29 10.22 20.25
N SER A 56 13.80 8.99 20.43
CA SER A 56 14.12 7.85 19.58
C SER A 56 13.20 7.71 18.36
N MET A 57 12.35 8.70 18.05
CA MET A 57 11.38 8.70 16.94
C MET A 57 10.37 7.54 17.00
N GLU A 58 9.94 7.17 18.21
CA GLU A 58 8.84 6.22 18.44
C GLU A 58 7.58 6.97 18.89
N PRO A 59 6.39 6.54 18.47
CA PRO A 59 5.14 7.22 18.80
C PRO A 59 4.84 7.15 20.30
N GLN A 60 4.50 8.30 20.89
CA GLN A 60 4.05 8.42 22.28
C GLN A 60 2.57 8.80 22.35
N GLU A 61 1.87 8.24 23.34
CA GLU A 61 0.44 8.49 23.54
C GLU A 61 -0.38 8.15 22.28
N VAL A 62 -0.18 6.92 21.78
CA VAL A 62 -0.95 6.39 20.65
C VAL A 62 -2.43 6.36 21.02
N SER A 63 -3.26 7.05 20.24
CA SER A 63 -4.69 7.14 20.48
C SER A 63 -5.44 7.40 19.17
N SER A 64 -6.65 6.84 19.05
CA SER A 64 -7.60 7.18 17.98
C SER A 64 -8.57 8.28 18.40
N GLU A 65 -8.48 8.77 19.64
CA GLU A 65 -9.36 9.80 20.18
C GLU A 65 -8.55 10.85 20.95
N PHE A 66 -8.73 12.11 20.58
CA PHE A 66 -8.01 13.25 21.12
C PHE A 66 -9.00 14.25 21.76
N PRO A 67 -8.56 14.99 22.79
CA PRO A 67 -9.39 16.00 23.44
C PRO A 67 -9.65 17.20 22.50
N GLY A 68 -10.75 17.93 22.72
CA GLY A 68 -11.17 19.01 21.83
C GLY A 68 -10.27 20.24 21.78
N ASP A 69 -9.36 20.37 22.74
CA ASP A 69 -8.34 21.40 22.80
C ASP A 69 -6.99 20.97 22.19
N VAL A 70 -6.93 19.76 21.60
CA VAL A 70 -5.73 19.26 20.94
C VAL A 70 -5.31 20.20 19.80
N ARG A 71 -4.05 20.61 19.80
CA ARG A 71 -3.50 21.54 18.79
C ARG A 71 -2.70 20.84 17.71
N GLN A 72 -2.20 19.64 18.01
CA GLN A 72 -1.40 18.84 17.11
C GLN A 72 -1.74 17.37 17.26
N VAL A 73 -1.75 16.64 16.13
CA VAL A 73 -1.81 15.18 16.11
C VAL A 73 -0.73 14.68 15.19
N CYS A 74 0.04 13.71 15.66
CA CYS A 74 1.07 13.03 14.89
C CYS A 74 0.49 11.76 14.25
N ILE A 75 0.89 11.48 13.02
CA ILE A 75 0.70 10.20 12.34
C ILE A 75 2.06 9.60 12.13
N PHE A 76 2.26 8.40 12.66
CA PHE A 76 3.47 7.62 12.52
C PHE A 76 3.19 6.39 11.66
N PHE A 77 4.13 6.00 10.81
CA PHE A 77 4.11 4.70 10.15
C PHE A 77 5.51 4.21 9.85
N ARG A 78 5.64 2.88 9.73
CA ARG A 78 6.82 2.21 9.23
C ARG A 78 6.60 1.80 7.78
N TYR A 79 7.69 1.67 7.04
CA TYR A 79 7.63 1.30 5.64
C TYR A 79 8.81 0.42 5.23
N ARG A 80 8.61 -0.34 4.16
CA ARG A 80 9.65 -1.06 3.42
C ARG A 80 9.53 -0.69 1.96
N SER A 81 10.59 -0.13 1.38
CA SER A 81 10.59 0.33 0.00
C SER A 81 11.63 -0.40 -0.86
N PRO A 82 11.28 -0.92 -2.04
CA PRO A 82 12.23 -1.55 -2.95
C PRO A 82 13.18 -0.53 -3.62
N GLY A 83 12.80 0.75 -3.63
CA GLY A 83 13.53 1.85 -4.26
C GLY A 83 13.19 3.21 -3.66
N GLU A 84 13.57 4.28 -4.36
CA GLU A 84 13.14 5.64 -4.02
C GLU A 84 11.71 5.85 -4.56
N GLU A 85 10.74 5.92 -3.65
CA GLU A 85 9.33 5.95 -4.00
C GLU A 85 8.66 7.24 -3.53
N GLN A 86 7.87 7.88 -4.40
CA GLN A 86 7.10 9.05 -4.03
C GLN A 86 5.71 8.66 -3.54
N VAL A 87 5.34 9.10 -2.34
CA VAL A 87 4.01 8.90 -1.76
C VAL A 87 3.35 10.23 -1.44
N VAL A 88 2.01 10.21 -1.42
CA VAL A 88 1.17 11.34 -1.06
C VAL A 88 0.42 11.01 0.22
N ILE A 89 0.56 11.85 1.24
CA ILE A 89 -0.23 11.82 2.47
C ILE A 89 -1.42 12.75 2.26
N ILE A 90 -2.63 12.22 2.44
CA ILE A 90 -3.87 12.99 2.31
C ILE A 90 -4.56 13.04 3.66
N TRP A 91 -4.71 14.24 4.20
CA TRP A 91 -5.47 14.50 5.41
C TRP A 91 -6.88 14.92 5.05
N SER A 92 -7.87 14.30 5.69
CA SER A 92 -9.28 14.61 5.51
C SER A 92 -9.95 14.87 6.85
N HIS A 93 -10.81 15.88 6.92
CA HIS A 93 -11.69 16.17 8.06
C HIS A 93 -13.14 16.10 7.60
N ARG A 94 -13.95 15.27 8.28
CA ARG A 94 -15.36 15.03 7.95
C ARG A 94 -15.58 14.72 6.46
N GLY A 95 -14.68 13.92 5.88
CA GLY A 95 -14.71 13.50 4.48
C GLY A 95 -14.22 14.52 3.46
N LYS A 96 -13.77 15.71 3.88
CA LYS A 96 -13.18 16.72 2.99
C LYS A 96 -11.67 16.74 3.16
N VAL A 97 -10.93 16.74 2.05
CA VAL A 97 -9.48 16.90 2.08
C VAL A 97 -9.12 18.29 2.59
N ILE A 98 -8.29 18.34 3.64
CA ILE A 98 -7.81 19.59 4.25
C ILE A 98 -6.34 19.86 3.95
N GLN A 99 -5.54 18.82 3.72
CA GLN A 99 -4.11 18.94 3.45
C GLN A 99 -3.60 17.77 2.63
N LYS A 100 -2.60 18.03 1.78
CA LYS A 100 -1.89 17.03 0.98
C LYS A 100 -0.40 17.29 1.05
N GLU A 101 0.37 16.26 1.30
CA GLU A 101 1.83 16.33 1.37
C GLU A 101 2.45 15.26 0.50
N MET A 102 3.53 15.60 -0.19
CA MET A 102 4.26 14.68 -1.05
C MET A 102 5.64 14.46 -0.47
N LEU A 103 6.06 13.20 -0.36
CA LEU A 103 7.38 12.86 0.16
C LEU A 103 8.02 11.71 -0.62
N THR A 104 9.33 11.63 -0.51
CA THR A 104 10.11 10.50 -1.01
C THR A 104 10.44 9.56 0.15
N LEU A 105 10.10 8.29 0.00
CA LEU A 105 10.54 7.19 0.85
C LEU A 105 11.82 6.61 0.26
N HIS A 106 12.87 6.58 1.07
CA HIS A 106 14.15 6.02 0.64
C HIS A 106 14.08 4.50 0.55
N LYS A 107 14.95 3.93 -0.29
CA LYS A 107 15.08 2.47 -0.39
C LYS A 107 15.40 1.83 0.98
N GLY A 108 14.75 0.69 1.26
CA GLY A 108 14.95 -0.11 2.47
C GLY A 108 13.83 0.08 3.50
N ASP A 109 14.12 -0.36 4.72
CA ASP A 109 13.21 -0.20 5.86
C ASP A 109 13.37 1.18 6.50
N GLY A 110 12.26 1.80 6.87
CA GLY A 110 12.28 3.10 7.51
C GLY A 110 10.99 3.42 8.26
N ARG A 111 10.97 4.63 8.82
CA ARG A 111 9.81 5.20 9.52
C ARG A 111 9.64 6.66 9.18
N LYS A 112 8.40 7.13 9.15
CA LYS A 112 8.05 8.52 8.93
C LYS A 112 6.96 8.94 9.91
N ALA A 113 6.95 10.22 10.21
CA ALA A 113 5.92 10.84 11.01
C ALA A 113 5.54 12.20 10.42
N PHE A 114 4.28 12.55 10.56
CA PHE A 114 3.71 13.80 10.07
C PHE A 114 2.80 14.39 11.12
N TYR A 115 2.84 15.71 11.26
CA TYR A 115 2.01 16.41 12.22
C TYR A 115 0.94 17.22 11.49
N LEU A 116 -0.31 17.07 11.93
CA LEU A 116 -1.36 18.00 11.60
C LEU A 116 -1.47 19.02 12.73
N LEU A 117 -1.22 20.27 12.41
CA LEU A 117 -1.46 21.42 13.27
C LEU A 117 -1.97 22.58 12.43
N LYS A 118 -2.65 23.52 13.08
CA LYS A 118 -2.99 24.79 12.44
C LYS A 118 -1.83 25.78 12.56
N GLU A 119 -1.55 26.53 11.50
CA GLU A 119 -0.51 27.57 11.50
C GLU A 119 -0.73 28.66 12.57
N ASP A 120 -2.00 28.93 12.89
CA ASP A 120 -2.39 29.89 13.95
C ASP A 120 -2.26 29.34 15.37
N GLY A 121 -1.86 28.07 15.53
CA GLY A 121 -1.72 27.38 16.82
C GLY A 121 -3.03 27.15 17.57
N SER A 122 -4.18 27.39 16.94
CA SER A 122 -5.48 27.11 17.55
C SER A 122 -5.81 25.60 17.51
N PRO A 123 -6.74 25.13 18.36
CA PRO A 123 -7.12 23.73 18.39
C PRO A 123 -7.63 23.19 17.05
N LEU A 124 -7.41 21.90 16.83
CA LEU A 124 -7.96 21.18 15.70
C LEU A 124 -9.49 21.14 15.80
N PRO A 125 -10.23 21.37 14.70
CA PRO A 125 -11.68 21.29 14.72
C PRO A 125 -12.22 19.92 15.16
N PRO A 126 -13.25 19.86 16.02
CA PRO A 126 -13.81 18.57 16.46
C PRO A 126 -14.41 17.79 15.28
N GLY A 127 -14.38 16.46 15.38
CA GLY A 127 -14.92 15.54 14.39
C GLY A 127 -13.94 14.49 13.92
N ASP A 128 -14.35 13.75 12.89
CA ASP A 128 -13.60 12.61 12.37
C ASP A 128 -12.54 13.05 11.37
N TYR A 129 -11.35 12.47 11.52
CA TYR A 129 -10.21 12.64 10.64
C TYR A 129 -9.81 11.30 10.01
N ASP A 130 -9.39 11.35 8.75
CA ASP A 130 -8.80 10.24 8.01
C ASP A 130 -7.50 10.69 7.35
N VAL A 131 -6.46 9.89 7.51
CA VAL A 131 -5.14 10.15 6.93
C VAL A 131 -4.78 8.96 6.07
N SER A 132 -4.66 9.19 4.77
CA SER A 132 -4.40 8.14 3.79
C SER A 132 -3.01 8.28 3.19
N VAL A 133 -2.26 7.18 3.13
CA VAL A 133 -0.97 7.11 2.42
C VAL A 133 -1.21 6.52 1.03
N ILE A 134 -0.92 7.29 -0.02
CA ILE A 134 -1.20 6.94 -1.42
C ILE A 134 0.11 6.80 -2.20
N TRP A 135 0.24 5.73 -2.98
CA TRP A 135 1.33 5.52 -3.94
C TRP A 135 0.74 5.29 -5.33
N GLY A 136 0.98 6.25 -6.24
CA GLY A 136 0.31 6.31 -7.53
C GLY A 136 -1.22 6.37 -7.35
N ILE A 137 -1.92 5.29 -7.75
CA ILE A 137 -3.37 5.14 -7.60
C ILE A 137 -3.78 4.26 -6.41
N ARG A 138 -2.81 3.65 -5.72
CA ARG A 138 -3.06 2.66 -4.65
C ARG A 138 -3.01 3.33 -3.29
N ARG A 139 -4.03 3.10 -2.46
CA ARG A 139 -3.95 3.39 -1.02
C ARG A 139 -3.15 2.29 -0.33
N LEU A 140 -2.03 2.65 0.29
CA LEU A 140 -1.15 1.74 1.03
C LEU A 140 -1.66 1.51 2.46
N GLY A 141 -2.20 2.55 3.08
CA GLY A 141 -2.75 2.50 4.44
C GLY A 141 -3.61 3.72 4.75
N SER A 142 -4.35 3.63 5.86
CA SER A 142 -5.12 4.75 6.39
C SER A 142 -5.18 4.71 7.92
N VAL A 143 -5.03 5.86 8.55
CA VAL A 143 -5.24 6.05 9.99
C VAL A 143 -6.47 6.91 10.19
N ARG A 144 -7.36 6.49 11.09
CA ARG A 144 -8.56 7.26 11.46
C ARG A 144 -8.48 7.65 12.93
N PHE A 145 -8.78 8.90 13.22
CA PHE A 145 -8.87 9.40 14.58
C PHE A 145 -10.00 10.42 14.71
N LYS A 146 -10.37 10.76 15.94
CA LYS A 146 -11.43 11.71 16.25
C LYS A 146 -10.96 12.74 17.27
N VAL A 147 -11.31 14.00 17.02
CA VAL A 147 -11.19 15.08 18.00
C VAL A 147 -12.56 15.30 18.63
N ARG A 148 -12.67 15.25 19.96
CA ARG A 148 -13.93 15.34 20.69
C ARG A 148 -14.45 16.76 20.83
#